data_AF-A0A7L7LF01-F1
#
_entry.id   AF-A0A7L7LF01-F1
#
_cell.length_a   1.000
_cell.length_b   1.000
_cell.length_c   1.000
_cell.angle_alpha   90.00
_cell.angle_beta   90.00
_cell.angle_gamma   90.00
#
_symmetry.space_group_name_H-M   'P 1'
#
loop_
_entity.id
_entity.type
_entity.pdbx_description
1 polymer ?
#
loop_
_entity_poly.entity_id
_entity_poly.type
_entity_poly.pdbx_seq_one_letter_code
_entity_poly.pdbx_strand_id
1 'polypeptide(L)'
;MSQSFQSTKKCKNCGNWSPWNQEINDICHFCGHLLDEEAFLAQAKAEAEAKEKKSYQINIDLIKIYPTDSFLVKTGKRFIQAVQISFIAILSFILWFLTLLAG
;
A
#
# COMPACT_ATOMS: atom_id res chain seq x y z
N MET A 1 4.73 -23.46 36.55
CA MET A 1 5.44 -22.15 36.45
C MET A 1 5.62 -21.85 34.97
N SER A 2 4.77 -20.98 34.41
CA SER A 2 4.86 -20.55 33.02
C SER A 2 6.07 -19.64 32.83
N GLN A 3 7.10 -20.13 32.15
CA GLN A 3 8.24 -19.30 31.75
C GLN A 3 7.78 -18.37 30.62
N SER A 4 7.64 -17.06 30.91
CA SER A 4 7.45 -16.04 29.88
C SER A 4 8.79 -15.77 29.21
N PHE A 5 8.95 -16.20 27.97
CA PHE A 5 10.11 -15.81 27.15
C PHE A 5 9.97 -14.32 26.81
N GLN A 6 10.67 -13.48 27.57
CA GLN A 6 10.74 -12.03 27.32
C GLN A 6 11.76 -11.79 26.21
N SER A 7 11.29 -11.31 25.06
CA SER A 7 12.18 -10.89 23.98
C SER A 7 12.93 -9.64 24.41
N THR A 8 14.24 -9.61 24.19
CA THR A 8 15.10 -8.48 24.52
C THR A 8 15.89 -8.08 23.29
N LYS A 9 16.11 -6.78 23.14
CA LYS A 9 16.84 -6.23 21.99
C LYS A 9 17.85 -5.21 22.48
N LYS A 10 19.04 -5.25 21.89
CA LYS A 10 20.12 -4.34 22.20
C LYS A 10 19.83 -2.97 21.57
N CYS A 11 19.83 -1.92 22.38
CA CYS A 11 19.69 -0.56 21.90
C CYS A 11 20.97 -0.13 21.17
N LYS A 12 20.84 0.40 19.95
CA LYS A 12 21.97 0.92 19.15
C LYS A 12 22.57 2.21 19.72
N ASN A 13 21.81 2.97 20.53
CA ASN A 13 22.25 4.26 21.07
C ASN A 13 23.05 4.12 22.38
N CYS A 14 22.58 3.32 23.34
CA CYS A 14 23.24 3.16 24.64
C CYS A 14 23.96 1.81 24.81
N GLY A 15 23.76 0.86 23.90
CA GLY A 15 24.40 -0.46 23.94
C GLY A 15 23.82 -1.44 24.98
N ASN A 16 22.85 -1.02 25.79
CA ASN A 16 22.19 -1.86 26.79
C ASN A 16 21.07 -2.71 26.15
N TRP A 17 20.82 -3.88 26.76
CA TRP A 17 19.69 -4.74 26.39
C TRP A 17 18.43 -4.26 27.11
N SER A 18 17.42 -3.86 26.34
CA SER A 18 16.12 -3.49 26.86
C SER A 18 15.07 -4.54 26.47
N PRO A 19 14.01 -4.72 27.29
CA PRO A 19 12.86 -5.52 26.90
C PRO A 19 12.29 -4.99 25.59
N TRP A 20 11.84 -5.92 24.73
CA TRP A 20 11.35 -5.62 23.39
C TRP A 20 10.05 -6.39 23.16
N ASN A 21 8.95 -5.67 22.98
CA ASN A 21 7.61 -6.21 22.76
C ASN A 21 7.33 -6.48 21.28
N GLN A 22 8.36 -6.44 20.42
CA GLN A 22 8.23 -6.53 18.95
C GLN A 22 7.50 -5.34 18.32
N GLU A 23 7.32 -4.26 19.08
CA GLU A 23 6.79 -3.01 18.55
C GLU A 23 7.94 -2.17 17.97
N ILE A 24 7.62 -1.40 16.93
CA ILE A 24 8.60 -0.62 16.16
C ILE A 24 8.90 0.72 16.85
N ASN A 25 7.95 1.20 17.65
CA ASN A 25 8.05 2.40 18.47
C ASN A 25 8.57 2.12 19.89
N ASP A 26 9.05 0.90 20.17
CA ASP A 26 9.58 0.54 21.49
C ASP A 26 10.76 1.43 21.87
N ILE A 27 10.74 1.92 23.10
CA ILE A 27 11.74 2.83 23.67
C ILE A 27 12.63 2.12 24.69
N CYS A 28 13.89 2.54 24.73
CA CYS A 28 14.86 1.96 25.62
C CYS A 28 14.60 2.45 27.05
N HIS A 29 14.39 1.52 27.97
CA HIS A 29 14.22 1.82 29.40
C HIS A 29 15.43 2.56 30.03
N PHE A 30 16.61 2.52 29.41
CA PHE A 30 17.83 3.13 29.95
C PHE A 30 18.11 4.53 29.42
N CYS A 31 17.86 4.78 28.14
CA CYS A 31 18.19 6.06 27.48
C CYS A 31 16.98 6.81 26.91
N GLY A 32 15.79 6.21 26.92
CA GLY A 32 14.56 6.82 26.39
C GLY A 32 14.48 6.93 24.87
N HIS A 33 15.53 6.54 24.13
CA HIS A 33 15.51 6.53 22.67
C HIS A 33 14.84 5.27 22.10
N LEU A 34 14.35 5.37 20.86
CA LEU A 34 13.83 4.22 20.10
C LEU A 34 14.86 3.08 20.06
N LEU A 35 14.40 1.85 20.34
CA LEU A 35 15.23 0.64 20.24
C LEU A 35 15.74 0.42 18.81
N ASP A 36 14.89 0.77 17.83
CA ASP A 36 15.18 0.56 16.41
C ASP A 36 14.67 1.72 15.56
N GLU A 37 15.45 2.80 15.54
CA GLU A 37 15.19 3.99 14.73
C GLU A 37 15.19 3.69 13.22
N GLU A 38 16.02 2.75 12.76
CA GLU A 38 16.04 2.32 11.35
C GLU A 38 14.74 1.64 10.95
N ALA A 39 14.22 0.73 11.79
CA ALA A 39 12.93 0.08 11.54
C ALA A 39 11.78 1.10 11.57
N PHE A 40 11.81 2.06 12.49
CA PHE A 40 10.82 3.13 12.57
C PHE A 40 10.85 4.02 11.31
N LEU A 41 12.03 4.44 10.85
CA LEU A 41 12.19 5.22 9.62
C LEU A 41 11.79 4.42 8.37
N ALA A 42 12.11 3.13 8.32
CA ALA A 42 11.71 2.25 7.22
C ALA A 42 10.19 2.09 7.15
N GLN A 43 9.51 1.95 8.30
CA GLN A 43 8.06 1.91 8.36
C GLN A 43 7.44 3.25 7.98
N ALA A 44 7.94 4.36 8.52
CA ALA A 44 7.45 5.70 8.16
C ALA A 44 7.61 5.97 6.65
N LYS A 45 8.71 5.51 6.04
CA LYS A 45 8.93 5.57 4.60
C LYS A 45 7.96 4.66 3.84
N ALA A 46 7.75 3.42 4.30
CA ALA A 46 6.78 2.51 3.69
C ALA A 46 5.35 3.05 3.79
N GLU A 47 4.99 3.71 4.89
CA GLU A 47 3.70 4.37 5.06
C GLU A 47 3.56 5.62 4.19
N ALA A 48 4.62 6.40 4.04
CA ALA A 48 4.66 7.54 3.11
C ALA A 48 4.50 7.05 1.66
N GLU A 49 5.24 6.01 1.27
CA GLU A 49 5.11 5.37 -0.04
C GLU A 49 3.73 4.72 -0.21
N ALA A 50 3.12 4.14 0.82
CA ALA A 50 1.78 3.58 0.74
C ALA A 50 0.71 4.67 0.61
N LYS A 51 0.91 5.85 1.24
CA LYS A 51 0.05 7.02 1.05
C LYS A 51 0.21 7.64 -0.34
N GLU A 52 1.43 7.65 -0.88
CA GLU A 52 1.71 8.09 -2.25
C GLU A 52 1.19 7.06 -3.28
N LYS A 53 1.32 5.77 -3.02
CA LYS A 53 0.75 4.69 -3.85
C LYS A 53 -0.77 4.57 -3.73
N LYS A 54 -1.40 5.09 -2.68
CA LYS A 54 -2.88 5.29 -2.64
C LYS A 54 -3.34 6.36 -3.62
N SER A 55 -2.44 7.22 -4.12
CA SER A 55 -2.69 8.00 -5.34
C SER A 55 -2.31 7.26 -6.62
N TYR A 56 -2.35 5.92 -6.63
CA TYR A 56 -2.82 5.18 -7.81
C TYR A 56 -4.30 5.54 -8.02
N GLN A 57 -4.50 6.79 -8.44
CA GLN A 57 -5.49 7.09 -9.46
C GLN A 57 -5.32 5.98 -10.48
N ILE A 58 -6.35 5.16 -10.65
CA ILE A 58 -6.47 4.32 -11.82
C ILE A 58 -6.43 5.32 -12.98
N ASN A 59 -5.23 5.58 -13.51
CA ASN A 59 -5.03 6.25 -14.77
C ASN A 59 -5.44 5.20 -15.80
N ILE A 60 -6.74 4.95 -15.86
CA ILE A 60 -7.34 4.43 -17.07
C ILE A 60 -7.01 5.53 -18.07
N ASP A 61 -6.03 5.29 -18.94
CA ASP A 61 -5.73 6.15 -20.07
C ASP A 61 -6.91 6.05 -21.05
N LEU A 62 -8.04 6.60 -20.61
CA LEU A 62 -9.25 6.78 -21.39
C LEU A 62 -8.88 7.88 -22.36
N ILE A 63 -8.84 7.53 -23.64
CA ILE A 63 -8.55 8.44 -24.75
C ILE A 63 -9.22 9.80 -24.47
N LYS A 64 -8.41 10.83 -24.21
CA LYS A 64 -8.87 12.19 -23.92
C LYS A 64 -9.70 12.69 -25.12
N ILE A 65 -11.01 12.82 -24.92
CA ILE A 65 -11.92 13.38 -25.92
C ILE A 65 -11.83 14.91 -25.80
N TYR A 66 -11.09 15.55 -26.70
CA TYR A 66 -11.03 17.01 -26.76
C TYR A 66 -12.35 17.58 -27.31
N PRO A 67 -12.85 18.71 -26.78
CA PRO A 67 -14.12 19.31 -27.20
C PRO A 67 -14.08 19.91 -28.62
N THR A 68 -12.89 20.04 -29.22
CA THR A 68 -12.62 20.59 -30.56
C THR A 68 -12.80 19.58 -31.70
N ASP A 69 -13.04 18.30 -31.41
CA ASP A 69 -13.24 17.24 -32.42
C ASP A 69 -14.66 17.21 -32.99
N SER A 70 -14.77 17.02 -34.32
CA SER A 70 -16.02 16.88 -35.07
C SER A 70 -16.96 15.80 -34.47
N PHE A 71 -18.28 16.01 -34.56
CA PHE A 71 -19.31 15.17 -33.93
C PHE A 71 -19.15 13.65 -34.19
N LEU A 72 -18.70 13.27 -35.40
CA LEU A 72 -18.43 11.87 -35.78
C LEU A 72 -17.24 11.26 -35.01
N VAL A 73 -16.18 12.04 -34.78
CA VAL A 73 -14.98 11.61 -34.03
C VAL A 73 -15.31 11.43 -32.55
N LYS A 74 -16.21 12.26 -32.02
CA LYS A 74 -16.72 12.14 -30.64
C LYS A 74 -17.45 10.83 -30.37
N THR A 75 -18.32 10.40 -31.29
CA THR A 75 -19.08 9.14 -31.17
C THR A 75 -18.16 7.92 -31.27
N GLY A 76 -17.20 7.94 -32.20
CA GLY A 76 -16.20 6.86 -32.34
C GLY A 76 -15.33 6.71 -31.10
N LYS A 77 -14.80 7.83 -30.56
CA LYS A 77 -14.00 7.82 -29.33
C LYS A 77 -14.81 7.32 -28.13
N ARG A 78 -16.09 7.67 -28.03
CA ARG A 78 -16.98 7.19 -26.95
C ARG A 78 -17.26 5.69 -27.03
N PHE A 79 -17.36 5.13 -28.24
CA PHE A 79 -17.50 3.69 -28.42
C PHE A 79 -16.25 2.93 -27.96
N ILE A 80 -15.06 3.40 -28.37
CA ILE A 80 -13.78 2.82 -27.94
C ILE A 80 -13.65 2.90 -26.41
N GLN A 81 -14.04 4.02 -25.81
CA GLN A 81 -14.05 4.21 -24.36
C GLN A 81 -14.99 3.22 -23.67
N ALA A 82 -16.19 2.99 -24.21
CA ALA A 82 -17.14 2.02 -23.69
C ALA A 82 -16.60 0.58 -23.77
N VAL A 83 -15.89 0.23 -24.85
CA VAL A 83 -15.23 -1.07 -24.99
C VAL A 83 -14.13 -1.26 -23.95
N GLN A 84 -13.29 -0.25 -23.72
CA GLN A 84 -12.25 -0.30 -22.67
C GLN A 84 -12.84 -0.54 -21.28
N ILE A 85 -13.91 0.18 -20.93
CA ILE A 85 -14.59 0.02 -19.63
C ILE A 85 -15.22 -1.37 -19.52
N SER A 86 -15.89 -1.84 -20.56
CA SER A 86 -16.51 -3.17 -20.59
C SER A 86 -15.47 -4.29 -20.41
N PHE A 87 -14.32 -4.17 -21.08
CA PHE A 87 -13.24 -5.14 -20.96
C PHE A 87 -12.69 -5.23 -19.52
N ILE A 88 -12.43 -4.08 -18.88
CA ILE A 88 -11.98 -4.04 -17.49
C ILE A 88 -13.04 -4.65 -16.57
N ALA A 89 -14.32 -4.30 -16.76
CA ALA A 89 -15.43 -4.82 -15.96
C ALA A 89 -15.55 -6.35 -16.07
N ILE A 90 -15.40 -6.92 -17.27
CA ILE A 90 -15.44 -8.37 -17.50
C ILE A 90 -14.26 -9.05 -16.80
N LEU A 91 -13.04 -8.52 -16.93
CA LEU A 91 -11.88 -9.09 -16.24
C LEU A 91 -12.03 -9.05 -14.72
N SER A 92 -12.48 -7.92 -14.17
CA SER A 92 -12.76 -7.79 -12.74
C SER A 92 -13.83 -8.77 -12.28
N PHE A 93 -14.88 -8.97 -13.07
CA PHE A 93 -15.93 -9.94 -12.79
C PHE A 93 -15.41 -11.38 -12.79
N ILE A 94 -14.60 -11.77 -13.79
CA ILE A 94 -14.00 -13.10 -13.87
C ILE A 94 -13.10 -13.35 -12.66
N LEU A 95 -12.23 -12.41 -12.31
CA LEU A 95 -11.35 -12.54 -11.14
C LEU A 95 -12.15 -12.70 -9.84
N TRP A 96 -13.16 -11.85 -9.63
CA TRP A 96 -14.05 -11.97 -8.47
C TRP A 96 -14.78 -13.32 -8.43
N PHE A 97 -15.29 -13.77 -9.57
CA PHE A 97 -15.98 -15.06 -9.68
C PHE A 97 -15.04 -16.24 -9.39
N LEU A 98 -13.81 -16.21 -9.92
CA LEU A 98 -12.79 -17.21 -9.60
C LEU A 98 -12.42 -17.21 -8.12
N THR A 99 -12.31 -16.04 -7.48
CA THR A 99 -12.04 -15.97 -6.03
C THR A 99 -13.18 -16.53 -5.19
N LEU A 100 -14.45 -16.37 -5.63
CA LEU A 100 -15.60 -16.99 -4.97
C LEU A 100 -15.61 -18.51 -5.10
N LEU A 101 -15.10 -19.07 -6.22
CA LEU A 101 -15.00 -20.52 -6.41
C LEU A 101 -13.81 -21.15 -5.70
N ALA A 102 -12.75 -20.36 -5.44
CA ALA A 102 -11.53 -20.81 -4.77
C ALA A 102 -11.58 -20.70 -3.24
N GLY A 103 -12.56 -19.96 -2.69
CA GLY A 103 -12.89 -19.93 -1.26
C GLY A 103 -13.93 -20.98 -0.90
#